data_AF-A0A1Z7M5F1-F1
#
_entry.id   AF-A0A1Z7M5F1-F1
#
_cell.length_a   1.000
_cell.length_b   1.000
_cell.length_c   1.000
_cell.angle_alpha   90.00
_cell.angle_beta   90.00
_cell.angle_gamma   90.00
#
_symmetry.space_group_name_H-M   'P 1'
#
loop_
_entity.id
_entity.type
_entity.pdbx_description
1 polymer ?
#
loop_
_entity_poly.entity_id
_entity_poly.type
_entity_poly.pdbx_seq_one_letter_code
_entity_poly.pdbx_strand_id
1 'polypeptide(L)'
;MEPTKIALKPKEEQELEDKLKDLLEFAQIHHLPCFFSVVTGNTEKGTKYRNLVYSAQTNRIQLADDRIRKHLLIASGFEAVPPRESLDLDMADLLNRAGGGDEHGSL
;
A
#
# COMPACT_ATOMS: atom_id res chain seq x y z
N MET A 1 -17.55 -17.11 -9.50
CA MET A 1 -17.89 -16.97 -8.08
C MET A 1 -18.59 -15.63 -7.92
N GLU A 2 -19.80 -15.59 -7.36
CA GLU A 2 -20.51 -14.31 -7.18
C GLU A 2 -19.96 -13.53 -5.97
N PRO A 3 -19.91 -12.19 -6.02
CA PRO A 3 -19.43 -11.39 -4.89
C PRO A 3 -20.33 -11.56 -3.66
N THR A 4 -19.72 -11.80 -2.49
CA THR A 4 -20.47 -11.85 -1.23
C THR A 4 -21.05 -10.49 -0.91
N LYS A 5 -22.38 -10.39 -0.81
CA LYS A 5 -23.05 -9.13 -0.49
C LYS A 5 -22.82 -8.77 0.98
N ILE A 6 -22.29 -7.58 1.21
CA ILE A 6 -22.13 -6.99 2.55
C ILE A 6 -22.89 -5.68 2.57
N ALA A 7 -23.71 -5.47 3.59
CA ALA A 7 -24.41 -4.21 3.84
C ALA A 7 -24.72 -4.11 5.32
N LEU A 8 -24.16 -3.11 5.98
CA LEU A 8 -24.47 -2.80 7.37
C LEU A 8 -25.81 -2.07 7.47
N LYS A 9 -26.56 -2.34 8.53
CA LYS A 9 -27.72 -1.53 8.94
C LYS A 9 -27.23 -0.27 9.65
N PRO A 10 -28.03 0.82 9.69
CA PRO A 10 -27.62 2.07 10.35
C PRO A 10 -27.15 1.90 11.80
N LYS A 11 -27.77 0.98 12.56
CA LYS A 11 -27.34 0.67 13.94
C LYS A 11 -25.97 -0.01 14.01
N GLU A 12 -25.68 -0.90 13.06
CA GLU A 12 -24.40 -1.62 12.96
C GLU A 12 -23.28 -0.67 12.49
N GLU A 13 -23.60 0.28 11.60
CA GLU A 13 -22.68 1.36 11.21
C GLU A 13 -22.32 2.23 12.41
N GLN A 14 -23.30 2.65 13.22
CA GLN A 14 -23.03 3.43 14.42
C GLN A 14 -22.19 2.66 15.44
N GLU A 15 -22.52 1.39 15.68
CA GLU A 15 -21.74 0.54 16.59
C GLU A 15 -20.29 0.36 16.11
N LEU A 16 -20.08 0.23 14.80
CA LEU A 16 -18.74 0.19 14.21
C LEU A 16 -17.98 1.50 14.45
N GLU A 17 -18.61 2.65 14.23
CA GLU A 17 -17.97 3.96 14.46
C GLU A 17 -17.58 4.16 15.93
N ASP A 18 -18.44 3.74 16.88
CA ASP A 18 -18.15 3.82 18.30
C ASP A 18 -16.92 2.96 18.66
N LYS A 19 -16.84 1.72 18.17
CA LYS A 19 -15.67 0.83 18.39
C LYS A 19 -14.40 1.38 17.75
N LEU A 20 -14.50 1.94 16.56
CA LEU A 20 -13.36 2.56 15.87
C LEU A 20 -12.85 3.78 16.64
N LYS A 21 -13.75 4.56 17.21
CA LYS A 21 -13.41 5.71 18.06
C LYS A 21 -12.67 5.26 19.32
N ASP A 22 -13.17 4.25 20.03
CA ASP A 22 -12.50 3.71 21.23
C ASP A 22 -11.08 3.21 20.92
N LEU A 23 -10.91 2.51 19.78
CA LEU A 23 -9.60 2.06 19.31
C LEU A 23 -8.66 3.23 18.98
N LEU A 24 -9.18 4.28 18.35
CA LEU A 24 -8.39 5.48 18.04
C LEU A 24 -7.93 6.19 19.31
N GLU A 25 -8.83 6.36 20.29
CA GLU A 25 -8.50 6.98 21.57
C GLU A 25 -7.41 6.17 22.29
N PHE A 26 -7.55 4.85 22.34
CA PHE A 26 -6.53 3.96 22.90
C PHE A 26 -5.18 4.13 22.18
N ALA A 27 -5.17 4.10 20.85
CA ALA A 27 -3.96 4.27 20.06
C ALA A 27 -3.29 5.64 20.28
N GLN A 28 -4.09 6.70 20.43
CA GLN A 28 -3.60 8.05 20.70
C GLN A 28 -2.97 8.18 22.09
N ILE A 29 -3.63 7.67 23.14
CA ILE A 29 -3.14 7.71 24.52
C ILE A 29 -1.79 7.00 24.66
N HIS A 30 -1.62 5.89 23.95
CA HIS A 30 -0.40 5.07 24.02
C HIS A 30 0.63 5.39 22.93
N HIS A 31 0.40 6.41 22.11
CA HIS A 31 1.28 6.79 21.00
C HIS A 31 1.59 5.64 20.05
N LEU A 32 0.56 4.92 19.61
CA LEU A 32 0.66 3.75 18.74
C LEU A 32 0.13 4.06 17.33
N PRO A 33 0.97 4.50 16.37
CA PRO A 33 0.54 4.71 14.99
C PRO A 33 -0.20 3.49 14.44
N CYS A 34 -1.37 3.72 13.85
CA CYS A 34 -2.24 2.65 13.39
C CYS A 34 -3.00 3.03 12.12
N PHE A 35 -3.35 2.02 11.33
CA PHE A 35 -4.25 2.12 10.20
C PHE A 35 -5.21 0.94 10.22
N PHE A 36 -6.51 1.24 10.26
CA PHE A 36 -7.59 0.27 10.21
C PHE A 36 -8.37 0.45 8.93
N SER A 37 -8.73 -0.65 8.27
CA SER A 37 -9.59 -0.67 7.10
C SER A 37 -10.62 -1.79 7.28
N VAL A 38 -11.90 -1.44 7.12
CA VAL A 38 -13.03 -2.36 7.33
C VAL A 38 -13.98 -2.24 6.15
N VAL A 39 -14.43 -3.38 5.60
CA VAL A 39 -15.46 -3.40 4.56
C VAL A 39 -16.82 -3.09 5.18
N THR A 40 -17.46 -2.00 4.75
CA THR A 40 -18.80 -1.61 5.22
C THR A 40 -19.89 -1.88 4.19
N GLY A 41 -19.50 -2.22 2.96
CA GLY A 41 -20.43 -2.67 1.94
C GLY A 41 -19.72 -3.37 0.79
N ASN A 42 -20.38 -4.37 0.20
CA ASN A 42 -19.88 -5.06 -0.98
C ASN A 42 -21.05 -5.37 -1.91
N THR A 43 -20.94 -4.91 -3.15
CA THR A 43 -21.94 -5.08 -4.21
C THR A 43 -21.25 -5.37 -5.53
N GLU A 44 -22.01 -5.72 -6.56
CA GLU A 44 -21.48 -5.92 -7.91
C GLU A 44 -20.78 -4.68 -8.48
N LYS A 45 -21.15 -3.47 -8.03
CA LYS A 45 -20.55 -2.20 -8.48
C LYS A 45 -19.23 -1.88 -7.78
N GLY A 46 -18.90 -2.60 -6.71
CA GLY A 46 -17.68 -2.38 -5.94
C GLY A 46 -17.87 -2.52 -4.43
N THR A 47 -16.75 -2.35 -3.74
CA THR A 47 -16.61 -2.52 -2.29
C THR A 47 -16.36 -1.16 -1.63
N LYS A 48 -17.07 -0.91 -0.53
CA LYS A 48 -16.91 0.29 0.30
C LYS A 48 -16.08 -0.05 1.52
N TYR A 49 -15.13 0.83 1.81
CA TYR A 49 -14.23 0.71 2.95
C TYR A 49 -14.40 1.90 3.88
N ARG A 50 -14.39 1.62 5.19
CA ARG A 50 -14.18 2.61 6.23
C ARG A 50 -12.74 2.50 6.70
N ASN A 51 -12.00 3.59 6.54
CA ASN A 51 -10.59 3.65 6.90
C ASN A 51 -10.37 4.62 8.06
N LEU A 52 -9.57 4.24 9.05
CA LEU A 52 -9.19 5.07 10.20
C LEU A 52 -7.67 5.08 10.34
N VAL A 53 -7.09 6.25 10.63
CA VAL A 53 -5.64 6.41 10.73
C VAL A 53 -5.25 7.28 11.92
N TYR A 54 -4.26 6.81 12.68
CA TYR A 54 -3.44 7.62 13.57
C TYR A 54 -2.02 7.62 13.01
N SER A 55 -1.65 8.69 12.31
CA SER A 55 -0.41 8.75 11.52
C SER A 55 0.81 9.03 12.39
N ALA A 56 1.91 8.30 12.18
CA ALA A 56 3.19 8.58 12.84
C ALA A 56 3.72 9.99 12.48
N GLN A 57 3.66 10.37 11.20
CA GLN A 57 4.21 11.63 10.70
C GLN A 57 3.51 12.86 11.29
N THR A 58 2.18 12.86 11.31
CA THR A 58 1.38 13.98 11.84
C THR A 58 1.60 14.16 13.35
N ASN A 59 1.91 13.07 14.05
CA ASN A 59 2.09 13.06 15.50
C ASN A 59 3.56 13.09 15.94
N ARG A 60 4.49 13.38 15.02
CA ARG A 60 5.95 13.49 15.29
C ARG A 60 6.56 12.21 15.89
N ILE A 61 6.01 11.06 15.54
CA ILE A 61 6.53 9.75 15.93
C ILE A 61 7.45 9.26 14.82
N GLN A 62 8.69 8.91 15.18
CA GLN A 62 9.66 8.37 14.23
C GLN A 62 9.69 6.84 14.31
N LEU A 63 9.35 6.18 13.21
CA LEU A 63 9.43 4.73 13.08
C LEU A 63 10.68 4.35 12.29
N ALA A 64 11.39 3.31 12.73
CA ALA A 64 12.56 2.78 12.02
C ALA A 64 12.19 2.17 10.65
N ASP A 65 11.01 1.55 10.56
CA ASP A 65 10.42 1.02 9.33
C ASP A 65 8.92 1.34 9.32
N ASP A 66 8.54 2.49 8.76
CA ASP A 66 7.13 2.87 8.61
C ASP A 66 6.49 2.11 7.45
N ARG A 67 5.81 1.01 7.77
CA ARG A 67 5.01 0.23 6.80
C ARG A 67 3.59 0.77 6.62
N ILE A 68 3.07 1.52 7.59
CA ILE A 68 1.70 2.05 7.56
C ILE A 68 1.52 2.99 6.37
N ARG A 69 2.52 3.82 6.06
CA ARG A 69 2.48 4.69 4.87
C ARG A 69 2.22 3.93 3.58
N LYS A 70 2.75 2.70 3.43
CA LYS A 70 2.56 1.89 2.23
C LYS A 70 1.11 1.42 2.13
N HIS A 71 0.53 0.97 3.22
CA HIS A 71 -0.88 0.59 3.28
C HIS A 71 -1.82 1.77 2.97
N LEU A 72 -1.50 2.98 3.44
CA LEU A 72 -2.28 4.19 3.13
C LEU A 72 -2.25 4.54 1.64
N LEU A 73 -1.12 4.35 0.96
CA LEU A 73 -1.03 4.52 -0.49
C LEU A 73 -1.95 3.52 -1.21
N ILE A 74 -1.92 2.25 -0.83
CA ILE A 74 -2.82 1.24 -1.41
C ILE A 74 -4.28 1.61 -1.18
N ALA A 75 -4.64 2.03 0.04
CA ALA A 75 -5.99 2.48 0.37
C ALA A 75 -6.44 3.74 -0.39
N SER A 76 -5.49 4.54 -0.88
CA SER A 76 -5.72 5.73 -1.69
C SER A 76 -5.75 5.44 -3.20
N GLY A 77 -5.69 4.16 -3.59
CA GLY A 77 -5.80 3.70 -4.99
C GLY A 77 -4.47 3.56 -5.72
N PHE A 78 -3.33 3.61 -5.03
CA PHE A 78 -2.05 3.24 -5.62
C PHE A 78 -1.90 1.72 -5.68
N GLU A 79 -1.19 1.23 -6.68
CA GLU A 79 -0.85 -0.19 -6.80
C GLU A 79 0.54 -0.48 -6.22
N ALA A 80 0.67 -1.62 -5.56
CA ALA A 80 1.97 -2.08 -5.08
C ALA A 80 2.81 -2.55 -6.27
N VAL A 81 3.87 -1.80 -6.58
CA VAL A 81 4.84 -2.22 -7.60
C VAL A 81 5.86 -3.15 -6.91
N PRO A 82 6.07 -4.38 -7.42
CA PRO A 82 7.13 -5.25 -6.91
C PRO A 82 8.48 -4.53 -6.95
N PRO A 83 9.38 -4.78 -5.98
CA PRO A 83 10.74 -4.27 -6.06
C PRO A 83 11.34 -4.68 -7.40
N ARG A 84 11.81 -3.70 -8.18
CA ARG A 84 12.57 -4.01 -9.39
C ARG A 84 13.89 -4.61 -8.95
N GLU A 85 14.28 -5.73 -9.55
CA GLU A 85 15.68 -6.14 -9.53
C GLU A 85 16.48 -5.00 -10.16
N SER A 86 17.40 -4.41 -9.40
CA SER A 86 18.35 -3.46 -9.96
C SER A 86 19.28 -4.25 -10.88
N LEU A 87 18.98 -4.24 -12.17
CA LEU A 87 19.93 -4.66 -13.18
C LEU A 87 21.00 -3.57 -13.27
N ASP A 88 22.11 -3.77 -12.54
CA ASP A 88 23.33 -3.01 -12.76
C ASP A 88 23.93 -3.46 -14.09
N LEU A 89 23.52 -2.79 -15.16
CA LEU A 89 24.06 -3.03 -16.50
C LEU A 89 25.37 -2.26 -16.65
N ASP A 90 26.47 -2.99 -16.81
CA ASP A 90 27.73 -2.40 -17.23
C ASP A 90 27.64 -2.01 -18.72
N MET A 91 27.45 -0.71 -18.96
CA MET A 91 27.36 -0.17 -20.32
C MET A 91 28.67 -0.31 -21.10
N ALA A 92 29.82 -0.39 -20.42
CA ALA A 92 31.09 -0.63 -21.10
C ALA A 92 31.12 -2.04 -21.69
N ASP A 93 30.65 -3.04 -20.94
CA ASP A 93 30.60 -4.43 -21.41
C ASP A 93 29.57 -4.62 -22.54
N LEU A 94 28.42 -3.94 -22.47
CA LEU A 94 27.41 -3.95 -23.54
C LEU A 94 27.92 -3.33 -24.85
N LEU A 95 28.63 -2.19 -24.76
CA LEU A 95 29.19 -1.52 -25.94
C LEU A 95 30.34 -2.31 -26.57
N ASN A 96 31.16 -2.98 -25.74
CA ASN A 96 32.25 -3.81 -26.23
C ASN A 96 31.72 -5.05 -27.00
N ARG A 97 30.59 -5.61 -26.56
CA ARG A 97 29.89 -6.71 -27.27
C ARG A 97 29.14 -6.24 -28.51
N ALA A 98 28.64 -5.00 -28.53
CA ALA A 98 27.98 -4.41 -29.70
C ALA A 98 28.96 -3.93 -30.77
N GLY A 99 30.20 -3.58 -30.39
CA GLY A 99 31.26 -3.09 -31.29
C GLY A 99 32.13 -4.18 -31.93
N GLY A 100 32.02 -5.45 -31.51
CA GLY A 100 32.85 -6.56 -32.01
C GLY A 100 32.36 -7.22 -33.31
N GLY A 101 31.45 -6.57 -34.05
CA GLY A 101 30.73 -7.16 -35.18
C GLY A 101 31.37 -6.99 -36.57
N ASP A 102 32.38 -6.13 -36.73
CA ASP A 102 33.02 -5.90 -38.03
C ASP A 102 34.52 -5.68 -37.84
N GLU A 103 35.35 -6.67 -38.19
CA GLU A 103 36.49 -6.49 -39.09
C GLU A 103 37.35 -7.77 -39.26
N HIS A 104 37.64 -8.05 -40.54
CA HIS A 104 38.70 -8.89 -41.11
C HIS A 104 38.46 -10.40 -41.37
N GLY A 105 37.95 -10.66 -42.58
CA GLY A 105 38.49 -11.71 -43.45
C GLY A 105 38.89 -11.09 -44.80
N SER A 106 40.18 -10.76 -44.96
CA SER A 106 40.77 -10.33 -46.24
C SER A 106 40.78 -11.46 -47.26
N LEU A 107 40.44 -11.15 -48.51
CA LEU A 107 41.19 -11.48 -49.73
C LEU A 107 40.89 -10.41 -50.79
#